data_AF-A0A350IDQ1-F1
#
_entry.id   AF-A0A350IDQ1-F1
#
_cell.length_a   1.000
_cell.length_b   1.000
_cell.length_c   1.000
_cell.angle_alpha   90.00
_cell.angle_beta   90.00
_cell.angle_gamma   90.00
#
_symmetry.space_group_name_H-M   'P 1'
#
loop_
_entity.id
_entity.type
_entity.pdbx_description
1 polymer ?
#
loop_
_entity_poly.entity_id
_entity_poly.type
_entity_poly.pdbx_seq_one_letter_code
_entity_poly.pdbx_strand_id
1 'polypeptide(L)'
;MAITKTTKVQRCEVYPKQDPTAAVTLSEAWPSLMVVYEDHLDDTEDADLPVTATRVKNLQKFTLTPAETEGDPAVSSATVITGEDALVQSICGVVWS
;
A
#
# COMPACT_ATOMS: atom_id res chain seq x y z
N MET A 1 1.97 25.14 17.47
CA MET A 1 2.91 23.99 17.45
C MET A 1 2.70 23.20 16.15
N ALA A 2 3.48 22.15 15.89
CA ALA A 2 3.30 21.30 14.70
C ALA A 2 2.50 20.04 15.08
N ILE A 3 1.48 19.72 14.28
CA ILE A 3 0.69 18.49 14.43
C ILE A 3 1.61 17.26 14.39
N THR A 4 1.46 16.36 15.37
CA THR A 4 2.23 15.12 15.45
C THR A 4 1.39 13.97 14.90
N LYS A 5 1.95 13.24 13.92
CA LYS A 5 1.34 12.03 13.35
C LYS A 5 2.11 10.80 13.80
N THR A 6 1.45 9.90 14.51
CA THR A 6 1.97 8.57 14.84
C THR A 6 1.19 7.52 14.06
N THR A 7 1.86 6.68 13.29
CA THR A 7 1.24 5.63 12.48
C THR A 7 1.55 4.26 13.06
N LYS A 8 0.56 3.39 13.17
CA LYS A 8 0.76 1.97 13.46
C LYS A 8 0.04 1.09 12.44
N VAL A 9 0.61 -0.09 12.17
CA VAL A 9 -0.09 -1.14 11.43
C VAL A 9 -1.16 -1.74 12.33
N GLN A 10 -2.42 -1.66 11.93
CA GLN A 10 -3.53 -2.28 12.64
C GLN A 10 -3.73 -3.73 12.17
N ARG A 11 -3.74 -3.95 10.84
CA ARG A 11 -3.96 -5.27 10.25
C ARG A 11 -3.37 -5.36 8.84
N CYS A 12 -2.92 -6.55 8.48
CA CYS A 12 -2.52 -6.92 7.13
C CYS A 12 -3.37 -8.12 6.67
N GLU A 13 -3.94 -8.06 5.47
CA GLU A 13 -4.70 -9.14 4.84
C GLU A 13 -4.10 -9.48 3.49
N VAL A 14 -3.65 -10.73 3.33
CA VAL A 14 -3.11 -11.22 2.06
C VAL A 14 -4.23 -11.89 1.27
N TYR A 15 -4.41 -11.44 0.04
CA TYR A 15 -5.34 -12.02 -0.91
C TYR A 15 -4.57 -12.89 -1.91
N PRO A 16 -5.02 -14.13 -2.21
CA PRO A 16 -4.39 -14.98 -3.21
C PRO A 16 -4.33 -14.33 -4.59
N LYS A 17 -3.45 -14.83 -5.45
CA LYS A 17 -3.38 -14.43 -6.86
C LYS A 17 -4.75 -14.58 -7.55
N GLN A 18 -5.12 -13.57 -8.32
CA GLN A 18 -6.43 -13.50 -8.97
C GLN A 18 -6.50 -14.41 -10.21
N ASP A 19 -5.42 -14.46 -10.98
CA ASP A 19 -5.30 -15.32 -12.15
C ASP A 19 -3.95 -16.05 -12.12
N PRO A 20 -3.94 -17.37 -11.82
CA PRO A 20 -2.71 -18.16 -11.79
C PRO A 20 -2.05 -18.33 -13.15
N THR A 21 -2.73 -17.98 -14.24
CA THR A 21 -2.25 -18.11 -15.63
C THR A 21 -1.81 -16.79 -16.25
N ALA A 22 -2.02 -15.67 -15.55
CA ALA A 22 -1.58 -14.35 -16.01
C ALA A 22 -0.05 -14.28 -16.15
N ALA A 23 0.41 -13.38 -17.02
CA ALA A 23 1.84 -13.14 -17.20
C ALA A 23 2.48 -12.66 -15.88
N VAL A 24 3.68 -13.15 -15.58
CA VAL A 24 4.40 -12.82 -14.32
C VAL A 24 4.74 -11.33 -14.16
N THR A 25 4.59 -10.55 -15.22
CA THR A 25 4.77 -9.09 -15.24
C THR A 25 3.49 -8.31 -14.90
N LEU A 26 2.39 -9.01 -14.64
CA LEU A 26 1.07 -8.47 -14.30
C LEU A 26 0.73 -8.79 -12.85
N SER A 27 0.03 -7.89 -12.17
CA SER A 27 -0.29 -8.02 -10.74
C SER A 27 -1.23 -9.20 -10.44
N GLU A 28 -2.06 -9.61 -11.40
CA GLU A 28 -3.02 -10.70 -11.27
C GLU A 28 -2.34 -12.06 -11.05
N ALA A 29 -1.09 -12.21 -11.50
CA ALA A 29 -0.27 -13.40 -11.31
C ALA A 29 0.27 -13.55 -9.87
N TRP A 30 0.10 -12.51 -9.03
CA TRP A 30 0.69 -12.43 -7.69
C TRP A 30 -0.37 -12.15 -6.61
N PRO A 31 -0.15 -12.57 -5.36
CA PRO A 31 -0.95 -12.14 -4.22
C PRO A 31 -0.97 -10.62 -4.06
N SER A 32 -2.10 -10.07 -3.60
CA SER A 32 -2.21 -8.67 -3.20
C SER A 32 -2.30 -8.52 -1.69
N LEU A 33 -1.98 -7.35 -1.17
CA LEU A 33 -1.93 -7.07 0.26
C LEU A 33 -2.81 -5.86 0.58
N MET A 34 -3.80 -6.03 1.44
CA MET A 34 -4.50 -4.90 2.06
C MET A 34 -3.87 -4.61 3.42
N VAL A 35 -3.41 -3.39 3.60
CA VAL A 35 -2.85 -2.89 4.86
C VAL A 35 -3.77 -1.85 5.45
N VAL A 36 -4.17 -2.05 6.69
CA VAL A 36 -4.93 -1.09 7.48
C VAL A 36 -3.98 -0.43 8.48
N TYR A 37 -3.79 0.87 8.32
CA TYR A 37 -3.04 1.72 9.22
C TYR A 37 -4.00 2.47 10.14
N GLU A 38 -3.57 2.67 11.38
CA GLU A 38 -4.19 3.59 12.31
C GLU A 38 -3.23 4.77 12.52
N ASP A 39 -3.67 5.94 12.08
CA ASP A 39 -2.95 7.20 12.17
C ASP A 39 -3.52 7.97 13.38
N HIS A 40 -2.72 8.20 14.41
CA HIS A 40 -3.04 9.05 15.56
C HIS A 40 -2.48 10.45 15.30
N LEU A 41 -3.37 11.44 15.23
CA LEU A 41 -3.04 12.85 15.01
C LEU A 41 -3.26 13.60 16.32
N ASP A 42 -2.21 14.25 16.81
CA ASP A 42 -2.22 14.93 18.10
C ASP A 42 -1.64 16.34 17.97
N ASP A 43 -2.25 17.31 18.65
CA ASP A 43 -1.78 18.68 18.80
C ASP A 43 -2.31 19.24 20.12
N THR A 44 -1.41 19.62 21.01
CA THR A 44 -1.76 20.13 22.34
C THR A 44 -2.44 21.50 22.32
N GLU A 45 -2.38 22.22 21.20
CA GLU A 45 -3.02 23.54 21.03
C GLU A 45 -4.42 23.44 20.41
N ASP A 46 -4.84 22.27 19.94
CA ASP A 46 -6.15 22.03 19.33
C ASP A 46 -7.04 21.23 20.29
N ALA A 47 -8.19 21.81 20.64
CA ALA A 47 -9.14 21.18 21.54
C ALA A 47 -9.89 19.99 20.91
N ASP A 48 -9.90 19.90 19.58
CA ASP A 48 -10.55 18.81 18.84
C ASP A 48 -9.60 17.62 18.60
N LEU A 49 -8.34 17.71 19.06
CA LEU A 49 -7.35 16.65 19.03
C LEU A 49 -7.15 16.02 20.44
N PRO A 50 -6.76 14.73 20.54
CA PRO A 50 -6.34 13.85 19.47
C PRO A 50 -7.49 13.18 18.69
N VAL A 51 -7.22 12.93 17.40
CA VAL A 51 -8.10 12.16 16.51
C VAL A 51 -7.38 10.92 15.99
N THR A 52 -8.13 9.82 15.86
CA THR A 52 -7.66 8.59 15.23
C THR A 52 -8.29 8.44 13.85
N ALA A 53 -7.47 8.26 12.83
CA ALA A 53 -7.91 8.00 11.46
C ALA A 53 -7.49 6.59 11.03
N THR A 54 -8.40 5.87 10.39
CA THR A 54 -8.09 4.58 9.76
C THR A 54 -7.80 4.80 8.29
N ARG A 55 -6.64 4.35 7.82
CA ARG A 55 -6.20 4.46 6.43
C ARG A 55 -5.94 3.08 5.85
N VAL A 56 -6.68 2.72 4.81
CA VAL A 56 -6.53 1.45 4.10
C VAL A 56 -5.70 1.67 2.83
N LYS A 57 -4.70 0.81 2.61
CA LYS A 57 -3.90 0.75 1.39
C LYS A 57 -4.00 -0.64 0.77
N ASN A 58 -4.30 -0.70 -0.52
CA ASN A 58 -4.23 -1.92 -1.31
C ASN A 58 -2.94 -1.90 -2.12
N LEU A 59 -2.03 -2.81 -1.79
CA LEU A 59 -0.73 -2.96 -2.44
C LEU A 59 -0.79 -4.13 -3.43
N GLN A 60 -0.34 -3.85 -4.64
CA GLN A 60 -0.12 -4.83 -5.69
C GLN A 60 1.38 -4.91 -5.99
N LYS A 61 1.84 -5.98 -6.64
CA LYS A 61 3.27 -6.14 -6.97
C LYS A 61 3.73 -5.12 -8.01
N PHE A 62 2.85 -4.81 -8.96
CA PHE A 62 3.12 -3.84 -10.01
C PHE A 62 2.08 -2.73 -10.02
N THR A 63 2.57 -1.51 -10.24
CA THR A 63 1.75 -0.33 -10.50
C THR A 63 1.71 -0.10 -12.00
N LEU A 64 0.49 -0.03 -12.55
CA LEU A 64 0.24 0.39 -13.92
C LEU A 64 0.18 1.91 -13.98
N THR A 65 1.15 2.50 -14.67
CA THR A 65 1.09 3.91 -15.06
C THR A 65 0.37 3.98 -16.41
N PRO A 66 -0.80 4.63 -16.49
CA PRO A 66 -1.51 4.76 -17.75
C PRO A 66 -0.66 5.55 -18.75
N ALA A 67 -0.86 5.27 -20.03
CA ALA A 67 -0.24 6.03 -21.09
C ALA A 67 -0.65 7.51 -21.02
N GLU A 68 0.33 8.41 -21.14
CA GLU A 68 0.08 9.85 -21.12
C GLU A 68 -0.57 10.35 -22.42
N THR A 69 -0.38 9.61 -23.51
CA THR A 69 -0.94 9.90 -24.84
C THR A 69 -1.68 8.69 -25.39
N GLU A 70 -2.77 8.94 -26.09
CA GLU A 70 -3.54 7.90 -26.78
C GLU A 70 -2.68 7.21 -27.85
N GLY A 71 -2.46 5.91 -27.68
CA GLY A 71 -1.63 5.08 -28.57
C GLY A 71 -0.32 4.56 -27.95
N ASP A 72 0.11 5.11 -26.81
CA ASP A 72 1.27 4.60 -26.08
C ASP A 72 0.89 3.41 -25.18
N PRO A 73 1.80 2.44 -24.96
CA PRO A 73 1.55 1.35 -24.03
C PRO A 73 1.59 1.84 -22.59
N ALA A 74 0.66 1.34 -21.75
CA ALA A 74 0.75 1.52 -20.31
C ALA A 74 2.04 0.87 -19.77
N VAL A 75 2.69 1.53 -18.81
CA VAL A 75 3.95 1.05 -18.24
C VAL A 75 3.66 0.33 -16.93
N SER A 76 4.04 -0.94 -16.84
CA SER A 76 4.03 -1.70 -15.59
C SER A 76 5.37 -1.55 -14.89
N SER A 77 5.35 -1.13 -13.62
CA SER A 77 6.56 -0.94 -12.80
C SER A 77 6.39 -1.61 -11.43
N ALA A 78 7.48 -2.11 -10.84
CA ALA A 78 7.42 -2.71 -9.52
C ALA A 78 6.98 -1.67 -8.48
N THR A 79 6.01 -2.03 -7.64
CA THR A 79 5.51 -1.14 -6.59
C THR A 79 6.59 -0.91 -5.54
N VAL A 80 6.91 0.36 -5.28
CA VAL A 80 7.91 0.76 -4.30
C VAL A 80 7.31 0.74 -2.90
N ILE A 81 7.85 -0.11 -2.02
CA ILE A 81 7.35 -0.33 -0.64
C ILE A 81 8.31 0.14 0.46
N THR A 82 9.45 0.74 0.09
CA THR A 82 10.54 1.10 1.03
C THR A 82 10.13 2.10 2.11
N GLY A 83 9.04 2.84 1.92
CA GLY A 83 8.47 3.77 2.90
C GLY A 83 7.32 3.20 3.75
N GLU A 84 6.95 1.92 3.54
CA GLU A 84 5.94 1.25 4.36
C GLU A 84 6.55 0.70 5.65
N ASP A 85 5.72 0.22 6.58
CA ASP A 85 6.19 -0.43 7.80
C ASP A 85 7.03 -1.68 7.51
N ALA A 86 8.03 -1.99 8.36
CA ALA A 86 8.93 -3.12 8.16
C ALA A 86 8.20 -4.48 8.08
N LEU A 87 7.09 -4.64 8.81
CA LEU A 87 6.23 -5.83 8.72
C LEU A 87 5.59 -5.93 7.33
N VAL A 88 5.07 -4.81 6.81
CA VAL A 88 4.46 -4.74 5.48
C VAL A 88 5.49 -5.07 4.40
N GLN A 89 6.69 -4.49 4.51
CA GLN A 89 7.79 -4.78 3.59
C GLN A 89 8.16 -6.26 3.59
N SER A 90 8.22 -6.89 4.76
CA SER A 90 8.52 -8.31 4.91
C SER A 90 7.45 -9.20 4.29
N ILE A 91 6.16 -8.89 4.51
CA ILE A 91 5.05 -9.64 3.90
C ILE A 91 5.12 -9.53 2.38
N CYS A 92 5.25 -8.31 1.84
CA CYS A 92 5.41 -8.08 0.41
C CYS A 92 6.59 -8.86 -0.18
N GLY A 93 7.74 -8.85 0.49
CA GLY A 93 8.91 -9.61 0.04
C GLY A 93 8.68 -11.12 -0.07
N VAL A 94 7.89 -11.70 0.83
CA VAL A 94 7.55 -13.13 0.82
C VAL A 94 6.46 -13.46 -0.19
N VAL A 95 5.39 -12.67 -0.25
CA VAL A 95 4.25 -12.99 -1.13
C VAL A 95 4.50 -12.66 -2.60
N TRP A 96 5.51 -11.83 -2.88
CA TRP A 96 5.92 -11.45 -4.23
C TRP A 96 7.23 -12.11 -4.70
N SER A 97 7.80 -13.05 -3.93
CA SER A 97 8.98 -13.82 -4.37
C SER A 97 8.60 -14.94 -5.35
#